data_AF-A0A2C8FFC4-F1
#
_entry.id   AF-A0A2C8FFC4-F1
#
_cell.length_a   1.000
_cell.length_b   1.000
_cell.length_c   1.000
_cell.angle_alpha   90.00
_cell.angle_beta   90.00
_cell.angle_gamma   90.00
#
_symmetry.space_group_name_H-M   'P 1'
#
loop_
_entity.id
_entity.type
_entity.pdbx_description
1 polymer ?
#
loop_
_entity_poly.entity_id
_entity_poly.type
_entity_poly.pdbx_seq_one_letter_code
_entity_poly.pdbx_strand_id
1 'polypeptide(L)'
;MTDDPMIEEFFSEVNDKYYPQVMEGLEMLESADVGEGIEILSRPLHTIKGVTGFMAGFEPASHFTHQIEDFLKKVQSGDVDPTSENLTLLSRGVNMIFQVLEQLRDDEVDEEEQQEVLALIAEASASGQEDGFVAGAGVAVETRDEVTILRVKDPRVHIDAHYKPIMGAIMGVEPGDKILLDLSEVLTFGSTAWGAIASMGTTFQIAACGLSPDAKSTLYTWKFDSTIAIYPDEETYFTTQ
;
A
#
# COMPACT_ATOMS: atom_id res chain seq x y z
N MET A 1 10.79 -10.97 34.19
CA MET A 1 9.51 -11.57 34.66
C MET A 1 9.17 -12.64 33.64
N THR A 2 9.49 -13.93 33.87
CA THR A 2 9.68 -14.86 32.73
C THR A 2 9.05 -16.25 32.93
N ASP A 3 8.00 -16.37 33.74
CA ASP A 3 7.24 -17.62 33.96
C ASP A 3 5.76 -17.47 33.52
N ASP A 4 5.48 -16.63 32.51
CA ASP A 4 4.13 -16.57 31.94
C ASP A 4 4.00 -17.62 30.82
N PRO A 5 3.19 -18.67 31.01
CA PRO A 5 3.02 -19.73 30.01
C PRO A 5 2.48 -19.20 28.67
N MET A 6 1.79 -18.05 28.67
CA MET A 6 1.33 -17.39 27.45
C MET A 6 2.50 -16.79 26.65
N ILE A 7 3.50 -16.25 27.34
CA ILE A 7 4.71 -15.71 26.71
C ILE A 7 5.52 -16.86 26.11
N GLU A 8 5.72 -17.96 26.84
CA GLU A 8 6.43 -19.14 26.32
C GLU A 8 5.73 -19.74 25.09
N GLU A 9 4.40 -19.87 25.11
CA GLU A 9 3.62 -20.35 23.98
C GLU A 9 3.79 -19.43 22.76
N PHE A 10 3.72 -18.12 22.95
CA PHE A 10 3.93 -17.15 21.88
C PHE A 10 5.33 -17.27 21.26
N PHE A 11 6.39 -17.34 22.06
CA PHE A 11 7.76 -17.51 21.53
C PHE A 11 7.94 -18.84 20.80
N SER A 12 7.27 -19.90 21.26
CA SER A 12 7.21 -21.17 20.55
C SER A 12 6.54 -21.00 19.17
N GLU A 13 5.40 -20.31 19.09
CA GLU A 13 4.72 -20.04 17.82
C GLU A 13 5.55 -19.16 16.88
N VAL A 14 6.23 -18.15 17.42
CA VAL A 14 7.14 -17.28 16.66
C VAL A 14 8.23 -18.11 16.01
N ASN A 15 8.88 -19.02 16.75
CA ASN A 15 9.97 -19.83 16.23
C ASN A 15 9.50 -20.94 15.27
N ASP A 16 8.41 -21.62 15.59
CA ASP A 16 7.97 -22.81 14.85
C ASP A 16 7.12 -22.47 13.62
N LYS A 17 6.38 -21.35 13.66
CA LYS A 17 5.41 -20.98 12.61
C LYS A 17 5.81 -19.72 11.87
N TYR A 18 6.06 -18.63 12.59
CA TYR A 18 6.20 -17.32 11.96
C TYR A 18 7.59 -17.09 11.38
N TYR A 19 8.64 -17.53 12.07
CA TYR A 19 10.02 -17.37 11.61
C TYR A 19 10.27 -18.06 10.25
N PRO A 20 9.84 -19.32 10.02
CA PRO A 20 9.96 -19.93 8.70
C PRO A 20 9.23 -19.17 7.59
N GLN A 21 8.02 -18.67 7.86
CA GLN A 21 7.25 -17.87 6.90
C GLN A 21 7.94 -16.54 6.59
N VAL A 22 8.52 -15.92 7.62
CA VAL A 22 9.25 -14.67 7.41
C VAL A 22 10.52 -14.90 6.60
N MET A 23 11.27 -15.97 6.86
CA MET A 23 12.43 -16.32 6.06
C MET A 23 12.08 -16.57 4.58
N GLU A 24 10.98 -17.29 4.32
CA GLU A 24 10.45 -17.48 2.97
C GLU A 24 10.12 -16.14 2.29
N GLY A 25 9.43 -15.26 3.00
CA GLY A 25 9.09 -13.93 2.48
C GLY A 25 10.32 -13.06 2.19
N LEU A 26 11.34 -13.12 3.05
CA LEU A 26 12.62 -12.42 2.85
C LEU A 26 13.40 -12.96 1.64
N GLU A 27 13.41 -14.28 1.43
CA GLU A 27 14.03 -14.90 0.24
C GLU A 27 13.34 -14.43 -1.05
N MET A 28 12.01 -14.32 -1.04
CA MET A 28 11.26 -13.78 -2.17
C MET A 28 11.61 -12.31 -2.46
N LEU A 29 11.78 -11.48 -1.42
CA LEU A 29 12.24 -10.09 -1.59
C LEU A 29 13.63 -10.02 -2.26
N GLU A 30 14.55 -10.93 -1.93
CA GLU A 30 15.90 -10.98 -2.51
C GLU A 30 15.91 -11.49 -3.95
N SER A 31 15.02 -12.41 -4.29
CA SER A 31 14.89 -12.99 -5.64
C SER A 31 14.12 -12.11 -6.65
N ALA A 32 13.83 -10.86 -6.25
CA ALA A 32 13.10 -9.86 -7.02
C ALA A 32 11.60 -10.16 -7.27
N ASP A 33 11.02 -11.15 -6.59
CA ASP A 33 9.56 -11.30 -6.49
C ASP A 33 9.02 -10.53 -5.27
N VAL A 34 9.15 -9.21 -5.35
CA VAL A 34 8.83 -8.30 -4.25
C VAL A 34 7.36 -8.41 -3.84
N GLY A 35 6.45 -8.60 -4.81
CA GLY A 35 5.02 -8.72 -4.55
C GLY A 35 4.69 -9.95 -3.71
N GLU A 36 5.17 -11.13 -4.13
CA GLU A 36 4.95 -12.38 -3.40
C GLU A 36 5.61 -12.35 -2.02
N GLY A 37 6.85 -11.82 -1.92
CA GLY A 37 7.53 -11.68 -0.63
C GLY A 37 6.77 -10.81 0.37
N ILE A 38 6.26 -9.66 -0.07
CA ILE A 38 5.40 -8.78 0.75
C ILE A 38 4.13 -9.50 1.20
N GLU A 39 3.46 -10.24 0.31
CA GLU A 39 2.24 -10.99 0.66
C GLU A 39 2.51 -12.04 1.73
N ILE A 40 3.59 -12.80 1.59
CA ILE A 40 4.02 -13.83 2.56
C ILE A 40 4.32 -13.20 3.93
N LEU A 41 5.02 -12.06 3.94
CA LEU A 41 5.39 -11.33 5.16
C LEU A 41 4.19 -10.70 5.88
N SER A 42 3.16 -10.28 5.14
CA SER A 42 2.04 -9.50 5.71
C SER A 42 1.33 -10.18 6.89
N ARG A 43 1.09 -11.50 6.81
CA ARG A 43 0.34 -12.27 7.81
C ARG A 43 1.11 -12.53 9.11
N PRO A 44 2.36 -13.06 9.10
CA PRO A 44 3.11 -13.26 10.33
C PRO A 44 3.35 -11.93 11.06
N LEU A 45 3.68 -10.85 10.34
CA LEU A 45 3.88 -9.53 10.94
C LEU A 45 2.60 -8.97 11.59
N HIS A 46 1.46 -9.06 10.90
CA HIS A 46 0.18 -8.62 11.46
C HIS A 46 -0.19 -9.38 12.74
N THR A 47 0.12 -10.68 12.77
CA THR A 47 -0.16 -11.55 13.91
C THR A 47 0.77 -11.22 15.08
N ILE A 48 2.07 -11.09 14.84
CA ILE A 48 3.07 -10.69 15.85
C ILE A 48 2.69 -9.34 16.47
N LYS A 49 2.37 -8.32 15.66
CA LYS A 49 1.88 -7.02 16.15
C LYS A 49 0.66 -7.16 17.05
N GLY A 50 -0.31 -7.97 16.59
CA GLY A 50 -1.55 -8.21 17.31
C GLY A 50 -1.32 -8.82 18.68
N VAL A 51 -0.58 -9.92 18.76
CA VAL A 51 -0.30 -10.63 20.02
C VAL A 51 0.53 -9.76 20.97
N THR A 52 1.61 -9.15 20.48
CA THR A 52 2.48 -8.27 21.29
C THR A 52 1.74 -7.04 21.83
N GLY A 53 0.73 -6.54 21.12
CA GLY A 53 -0.10 -5.42 21.60
C GLY A 53 -0.98 -5.74 22.81
N PHE A 54 -1.20 -7.02 23.11
CA PHE A 54 -1.93 -7.47 24.30
C PHE A 54 -1.02 -8.02 25.41
N MET A 55 0.29 -8.11 25.15
CA MET A 55 1.28 -8.63 26.10
C MET A 55 1.94 -7.47 26.84
N ALA A 56 1.78 -7.46 28.17
CA ALA A 56 2.39 -6.43 29.01
C ALA A 56 3.92 -6.48 28.92
N GLY A 57 4.56 -5.35 28.62
CA GLY A 57 6.00 -5.25 28.41
C GLY A 57 6.46 -5.46 26.97
N PHE A 58 5.55 -5.83 26.06
CA PHE A 58 5.84 -6.03 24.63
C PHE A 58 5.33 -4.91 23.73
N GLU A 59 4.85 -3.81 24.32
CA GLU A 59 4.41 -2.62 23.58
C GLU A 59 5.49 -2.08 22.62
N PRO A 60 6.80 -2.06 22.95
CA PRO A 60 7.84 -1.66 22.01
C PRO A 60 7.89 -2.55 20.76
N ALA A 61 7.77 -3.88 20.92
CA ALA A 61 7.74 -4.81 19.79
C ALA A 61 6.49 -4.61 18.90
N SER A 62 5.33 -4.35 19.52
CA SER A 62 4.10 -4.05 18.78
C SER A 62 4.25 -2.76 17.97
N HIS A 63 4.81 -1.71 18.58
CA HIS A 63 5.05 -0.43 17.92
C HIS A 63 6.05 -0.57 16.76
N PHE A 64 7.18 -1.24 17.00
CA PHE A 64 8.20 -1.46 15.98
C PHE A 64 7.65 -2.28 14.81
N THR A 65 6.97 -3.40 15.09
CA THR A 65 6.33 -4.24 14.05
C THR A 65 5.32 -3.44 13.22
N HIS A 66 4.56 -2.54 13.84
CA HIS A 66 3.64 -1.66 13.12
C HIS A 66 4.35 -0.74 12.13
N GLN A 67 5.47 -0.10 12.52
CA GLN A 67 6.25 0.75 11.63
C GLN A 67 6.81 -0.03 10.43
N ILE A 68 7.27 -1.26 10.66
CA ILE A 68 7.73 -2.15 9.58
C ILE A 68 6.56 -2.56 8.66
N GLU A 69 5.40 -2.91 9.23
CA GLU A 69 4.20 -3.26 8.46
C GLU A 69 3.71 -2.09 7.58
N ASP A 70 3.79 -0.86 8.09
CA ASP A 70 3.44 0.35 7.33
C ASP A 70 4.44 0.61 6.21
N PHE A 71 5.74 0.43 6.44
CA PHE A 71 6.75 0.53 5.40
C PHE A 71 6.55 -0.54 4.31
N LEU A 72 6.30 -1.79 4.71
CA LEU A 72 5.98 -2.89 3.81
C LEU A 72 4.76 -2.58 2.92
N LYS A 73 3.69 -2.00 3.49
CA LYS A 73 2.52 -1.56 2.74
C LYS A 73 2.82 -0.42 1.77
N LYS A 74 3.67 0.54 2.16
CA LYS A 74 4.08 1.64 1.27
C LYS A 74 4.82 1.11 0.05
N VAL A 75 5.77 0.19 0.25
CA VAL A 75 6.46 -0.51 -0.83
C VAL A 75 5.46 -1.28 -1.70
N GLN A 76 4.52 -2.01 -1.09
CA GLN A 76 3.47 -2.73 -1.82
C GLN A 76 2.59 -1.81 -2.68
N SER A 77 2.26 -0.64 -2.16
CA SER A 77 1.40 0.33 -2.83
C SER A 77 2.12 1.22 -3.85
N GLY A 78 3.45 1.12 -3.95
CA GLY A 78 4.28 1.99 -4.79
C GLY A 78 4.52 3.39 -4.24
N ASP A 79 4.15 3.66 -2.98
CA ASP A 79 4.47 4.92 -2.29
C ASP A 79 5.97 5.03 -1.96
N VAL A 80 6.67 3.89 -1.95
CA VAL A 80 8.12 3.78 -1.80
C VAL A 80 8.61 2.83 -2.89
N ASP A 81 9.54 3.31 -3.73
CA ASP A 81 10.10 2.48 -4.78
C ASP A 81 10.83 1.26 -4.19
N PRO A 82 10.63 0.04 -4.74
CA PRO A 82 11.31 -1.18 -4.29
C PRO A 82 12.76 -1.21 -4.80
N THR A 83 13.54 -0.18 -4.49
CA THR A 83 14.97 -0.13 -4.79
C THR A 83 15.71 -1.17 -3.95
N SER A 84 16.90 -1.58 -4.39
CA SER A 84 17.75 -2.50 -3.61
C SER A 84 18.00 -1.98 -2.19
N GLU A 85 18.08 -0.66 -2.00
CA GLU A 85 18.28 -0.02 -0.70
C GLU A 85 17.02 -0.15 0.18
N ASN A 86 15.84 0.17 -0.36
CA ASN A 86 14.58 0.08 0.37
C ASN A 86 14.20 -1.37 0.70
N LEU A 87 14.48 -2.32 -0.20
CA LEU A 87 14.27 -3.75 0.06
C LEU A 87 15.25 -4.26 1.13
N THR A 88 16.52 -3.83 1.11
CA THR A 88 17.49 -4.17 2.16
C THR A 88 17.05 -3.60 3.50
N LEU A 89 16.55 -2.36 3.52
CA LEU A 89 16.03 -1.72 4.72
C LEU A 89 14.78 -2.44 5.25
N LEU A 90 13.86 -2.85 4.37
CA LEU A 90 12.69 -3.65 4.75
C LEU A 90 13.12 -4.98 5.36
N SER A 91 14.03 -5.71 4.72
CA SER A 91 14.58 -6.96 5.25
C SER A 91 15.27 -6.77 6.60
N ARG A 92 16.04 -5.68 6.78
CA ARG A 92 16.66 -5.33 8.07
C ARG A 92 15.58 -5.12 9.15
N GLY A 93 14.55 -4.32 8.85
CA GLY A 93 13.45 -4.06 9.77
C GLY A 93 12.68 -5.32 10.17
N VAL A 94 12.39 -6.20 9.21
CA VAL A 94 11.71 -7.47 9.48
C VAL A 94 12.55 -8.40 10.38
N ASN A 95 13.86 -8.53 10.13
CA ASN A 95 14.73 -9.31 10.99
C ASN A 95 14.83 -8.72 12.41
N MET A 96 14.88 -7.38 12.50
CA MET A 96 14.95 -6.66 13.77
C MET A 96 13.75 -6.95 14.67
N ILE A 97 12.56 -7.26 14.12
CA ILE A 97 11.39 -7.61 14.94
C ILE A 97 11.69 -8.80 15.86
N PHE A 98 12.37 -9.84 15.36
CA PHE A 98 12.74 -10.98 16.18
C PHE A 98 13.79 -10.62 17.22
N GLN A 99 14.74 -9.75 16.88
CA GLN A 99 15.73 -9.26 17.84
C GLN A 99 15.07 -8.46 18.96
N VAL A 100 14.11 -7.58 18.66
CA VAL A 100 13.34 -6.83 19.67
C VAL A 100 12.56 -7.80 20.56
N LEU A 101 11.94 -8.84 19.99
CA LEU A 101 11.25 -9.86 20.77
C LEU A 101 12.20 -10.59 21.74
N GLU A 102 13.38 -11.00 21.28
CA GLU A 102 14.38 -11.67 22.13
C GLU A 102 14.93 -10.74 23.22
N GLN A 103 15.24 -9.49 22.87
CA GLN A 103 15.70 -8.47 23.83
C GLN A 103 14.68 -8.24 24.96
N LEU A 104 13.39 -8.17 24.62
CA LEU A 104 12.32 -8.01 25.61
C LEU A 104 12.12 -9.26 26.47
N ARG A 105 12.36 -10.45 25.91
CA ARG A 105 12.34 -11.71 26.67
C ARG A 105 13.46 -11.76 27.71
N ASP A 106 14.64 -11.29 27.32
CA ASP A 106 15.87 -11.42 28.11
C ASP A 106 16.14 -10.18 28.98
N ASP A 107 15.21 -9.20 29.00
CA ASP A 107 15.30 -7.90 29.70
C ASP A 107 16.55 -7.06 29.26
N GLU A 108 17.05 -7.27 28.04
CA GLU A 108 18.20 -6.59 27.43
C GLU A 108 17.75 -5.65 26.31
N VAL A 109 17.17 -4.49 26.65
CA VAL A 109 16.63 -3.55 25.66
C VAL A 109 17.75 -2.69 25.06
N ASP A 110 18.03 -2.87 23.77
CA ASP A 110 18.86 -1.97 22.97
C ASP A 110 17.99 -1.21 21.95
N GLU A 111 17.73 0.06 22.26
CA GLU A 111 16.86 0.91 21.43
C GLU A 111 17.63 1.67 20.35
N GLU A 112 18.97 1.71 20.39
CA GLU A 112 19.76 2.56 19.48
C GLU A 112 19.61 2.07 18.03
N GLU A 113 19.74 0.76 17.82
CA GLU A 113 19.58 0.16 16.50
C GLU A 113 18.12 0.24 15.99
N GLN A 114 17.15 0.11 16.90
CA GLN A 114 15.73 0.24 16.56
C GLN A 114 15.43 1.65 16.05
N GLN A 115 15.93 2.67 16.75
CA GLN A 115 15.74 4.08 16.37
C GLN A 115 16.42 4.41 15.04
N GLU A 116 17.61 3.85 14.78
CA GLU A 116 18.30 4.00 13.50
C GLU A 116 17.44 3.45 12.33
N VAL A 117 16.93 2.23 12.45
CA VAL A 117 16.07 1.60 11.43
C VAL A 117 14.81 2.42 11.20
N LEU A 118 14.15 2.88 12.27
CA LEU A 118 12.94 3.70 12.16
C LEU A 118 13.21 5.05 11.48
N ALA A 119 14.36 5.67 11.76
CA ALA A 119 14.77 6.92 11.11
C ALA A 119 14.99 6.73 9.60
N LEU A 120 15.69 5.66 9.21
CA LEU A 120 15.91 5.32 7.79
C LEU A 120 14.59 5.03 7.07
N ILE A 121 13.66 4.31 7.71
CA ILE A 121 12.33 4.04 7.15
C ILE A 121 11.53 5.33 6.95
N ALA A 122 11.62 6.26 7.91
CA ALA A 122 10.96 7.55 7.81
C ALA A 122 11.54 8.39 6.66
N GLU A 123 12.87 8.39 6.48
CA GLU A 123 13.54 9.07 5.37
C GLU A 123 13.14 8.47 4.02
N ALA A 124 13.23 7.13 3.87
CA ALA A 124 12.81 6.43 2.66
C ALA A 124 11.33 6.66 2.32
N SER A 125 10.47 6.73 3.35
CA SER A 125 9.05 7.06 3.20
C SER A 125 8.80 8.52 2.81
N ALA A 126 9.71 9.44 3.11
CA ALA A 126 9.60 10.85 2.77
C ALA A 126 10.18 11.14 1.38
N SER A 127 11.27 10.46 1.00
CA SER A 127 11.91 10.60 -0.31
C SER A 127 11.08 9.99 -1.45
N GLY A 128 10.18 9.05 -1.17
CA GLY A 128 9.18 8.57 -2.15
C GLY A 128 8.18 9.64 -2.60
N GLN A 129 8.21 10.84 -2.02
CA GLN A 129 7.42 12.00 -2.45
C GLN A 129 8.19 12.99 -3.36
N GLU A 130 9.48 12.78 -3.63
CA GLU A 130 10.26 13.65 -4.51
C GLU A 130 10.95 12.85 -5.63
N ASP A 131 10.56 13.17 -6.87
CA ASP A 131 11.18 12.80 -8.15
C ASP A 131 11.20 11.32 -8.56
N GLY A 132 10.11 10.86 -9.18
CA GLY A 132 10.08 9.59 -9.90
C GLY A 132 8.70 9.15 -10.40
N PHE A 133 8.00 9.98 -11.19
CA PHE A 133 6.74 9.57 -11.84
C PHE A 133 6.99 8.39 -12.78
N VAL A 134 6.70 7.17 -12.31
CA VAL A 134 6.57 5.98 -13.14
C VAL A 134 5.09 5.62 -13.15
N ALA A 135 4.50 5.57 -14.35
CA ALA A 135 3.17 5.00 -14.56
C ALA A 135 3.12 3.59 -13.92
N GLY A 136 2.47 3.50 -12.76
CA GLY A 136 2.44 2.31 -11.91
C GLY A 136 1.65 1.16 -12.54
N ALA A 137 2.09 -0.05 -12.24
CA ALA A 137 1.41 -1.30 -12.57
C ALA A 137 -0.10 -1.18 -12.28
N GLY A 138 -0.92 -1.27 -13.34
CA GLY A 138 -2.38 -1.17 -13.23
C GLY A 138 -3.02 0.00 -13.99
N VAL A 139 -2.26 1.06 -14.32
CA VAL A 139 -2.80 2.23 -15.05
C VAL A 139 -1.93 2.57 -16.26
N ALA A 140 -2.51 2.54 -17.46
CA ALA A 140 -1.86 3.08 -18.65
C ALA A 140 -2.31 4.53 -18.89
N VAL A 141 -1.33 5.41 -19.15
CA VAL A 141 -1.58 6.83 -19.42
C VAL A 141 -1.42 7.09 -20.90
N GLU A 142 -2.44 7.68 -21.51
CA GLU A 142 -2.45 8.12 -22.91
C GLU A 142 -2.86 9.58 -22.98
N THR A 143 -2.48 10.27 -24.05
CA THR A 143 -2.93 11.64 -24.30
C THR A 143 -3.58 11.70 -25.67
N ARG A 144 -4.79 12.26 -25.73
CA ARG A 144 -5.57 12.41 -26.95
C ARG A 144 -6.35 13.71 -26.89
N ASP A 145 -6.26 14.54 -27.92
CA ASP A 145 -7.04 15.78 -28.07
C ASP A 145 -7.02 16.66 -26.81
N GLU A 146 -5.83 16.86 -26.21
CA GLU A 146 -5.62 17.65 -24.97
C GLU A 146 -6.31 17.06 -23.71
N VAL A 147 -6.63 15.77 -23.75
CA VAL A 147 -7.18 15.01 -22.62
C VAL A 147 -6.20 13.92 -22.22
N THR A 148 -5.88 13.83 -20.93
CA THR A 148 -5.14 12.71 -20.37
C THR A 148 -6.11 11.56 -20.07
N ILE A 149 -5.94 10.44 -20.77
CA ILE A 149 -6.73 9.23 -20.57
C ILE A 149 -5.97 8.30 -19.63
N LEU A 150 -6.62 7.92 -18.54
CA LEU A 150 -6.11 6.97 -17.55
C LEU A 150 -6.87 5.64 -17.70
N ARG A 151 -6.25 4.65 -18.35
CA ARG A 151 -6.83 3.33 -18.55
C ARG A 151 -6.52 2.42 -17.36
N VAL A 152 -7.54 2.11 -16.58
CA VAL A 152 -7.40 1.25 -15.39
C VAL A 152 -7.55 -0.21 -15.82
N LYS A 153 -6.49 -1.00 -15.61
CA LYS A 153 -6.38 -2.41 -16.02
C LYS A 153 -6.79 -3.38 -14.92
N ASP A 154 -6.76 -2.95 -13.66
CA ASP A 154 -7.14 -3.80 -12.54
C ASP A 154 -8.65 -4.08 -12.53
N PRO A 155 -9.09 -5.35 -12.62
CA PRO A 155 -10.51 -5.68 -12.66
C PRO A 155 -11.26 -5.33 -11.37
N ARG A 156 -10.55 -5.11 -10.25
CA ARG A 156 -11.15 -4.85 -8.93
C ARG A 156 -10.36 -3.79 -8.19
N VAL A 157 -10.90 -2.59 -8.04
CA VAL A 157 -10.22 -1.46 -7.38
C VAL A 157 -10.84 -1.19 -6.01
N HIS A 158 -10.21 -1.67 -4.94
CA HIS A 158 -10.75 -1.53 -3.56
C HIS A 158 -9.70 -1.19 -2.50
N ILE A 159 -8.46 -1.61 -2.70
CA ILE A 159 -7.36 -1.42 -1.75
C ILE A 159 -6.43 -0.32 -2.24
N ASP A 160 -5.66 0.27 -1.32
CA ASP A 160 -4.72 1.37 -1.58
C ASP A 160 -3.81 1.09 -2.77
N ALA A 161 -3.25 -0.12 -2.85
CA ALA A 161 -2.37 -0.53 -3.93
C ALA A 161 -3.01 -0.42 -5.33
N HIS A 162 -4.35 -0.46 -5.44
CA HIS A 162 -5.03 -0.36 -6.73
C HIS A 162 -5.41 1.07 -7.10
N TYR A 163 -5.86 1.89 -6.13
CA TYR A 163 -6.35 3.24 -6.45
C TYR A 163 -5.31 4.34 -6.26
N LYS A 164 -4.23 4.12 -5.49
CA LYS A 164 -3.12 5.08 -5.40
C LYS A 164 -2.39 5.29 -6.72
N PRO A 165 -2.11 4.26 -7.56
CA PRO A 165 -1.56 4.48 -8.89
C PRO A 165 -2.44 5.39 -9.77
N ILE A 166 -3.77 5.26 -9.67
CA ILE A 166 -4.72 6.15 -10.37
C ILE A 166 -4.59 7.58 -9.85
N MET A 167 -4.54 7.77 -8.53
CA MET A 167 -4.35 9.09 -7.91
C MET A 167 -3.01 9.72 -8.31
N GLY A 168 -1.93 8.94 -8.29
CA GLY A 168 -0.60 9.40 -8.72
C GLY A 168 -0.62 9.85 -10.19
N ALA A 169 -1.27 9.07 -11.06
CA ALA A 169 -1.45 9.44 -12.46
C ALA A 169 -2.25 10.74 -12.63
N ILE A 170 -3.29 10.97 -11.81
CA ILE A 170 -4.04 12.24 -11.79
C ILE A 170 -3.16 13.39 -11.33
N MET A 171 -2.35 13.21 -10.28
CA MET A 171 -1.47 14.26 -9.74
C MET A 171 -0.36 14.67 -10.71
N GLY A 172 0.05 13.76 -11.60
CA GLY A 172 1.02 14.05 -12.66
C GLY A 172 0.47 14.86 -13.82
N VAL A 173 -0.85 15.10 -13.88
CA VAL A 173 -1.49 15.93 -14.90
C VAL A 173 -1.40 17.40 -14.51
N GLU A 174 -1.17 18.28 -15.49
CA GLU A 174 -1.14 19.73 -15.22
C GLU A 174 -2.50 20.20 -14.67
N PRO A 175 -2.52 20.97 -13.56
CA PRO A 175 -3.76 21.45 -12.98
C PRO A 175 -4.58 22.28 -13.97
N GLY A 176 -5.77 21.78 -14.32
CA GLY A 176 -6.67 22.42 -15.29
C GLY A 176 -6.91 21.59 -16.55
N ASP A 177 -6.02 20.65 -16.86
CA ASP A 177 -6.19 19.71 -17.96
C ASP A 177 -7.31 18.71 -17.67
N LYS A 178 -7.93 18.23 -18.75
CA LYS A 178 -9.03 17.27 -18.69
C LYS A 178 -8.48 15.86 -18.50
N ILE A 179 -9.08 15.14 -17.56
CA ILE A 179 -8.72 13.76 -17.27
C ILE A 179 -9.93 12.87 -17.57
N LEU A 180 -9.71 11.80 -18.31
CA LEU A 180 -10.69 10.74 -18.54
C LEU A 180 -10.20 9.42 -17.94
N LEU A 181 -10.87 8.96 -16.88
CA LEU A 181 -10.70 7.59 -16.37
C LEU A 181 -11.48 6.61 -17.27
N ASP A 182 -10.76 5.75 -17.98
CA ASP A 182 -11.35 4.62 -18.68
C ASP A 182 -11.41 3.40 -17.74
N LEU A 183 -12.63 3.04 -17.36
CA LEU A 183 -12.94 1.93 -16.46
C LEU A 183 -13.55 0.73 -17.19
N SER A 184 -13.41 0.66 -18.53
CA SER A 184 -14.03 -0.39 -19.36
C SER A 184 -13.58 -1.81 -19.00
N GLU A 185 -12.38 -1.98 -18.44
CA GLU A 185 -11.86 -3.27 -17.96
C GLU A 185 -12.13 -3.52 -16.46
N VAL A 186 -12.68 -2.52 -15.74
CA VAL A 186 -12.89 -2.60 -14.29
C VAL A 186 -14.26 -3.19 -13.98
N LEU A 187 -14.27 -4.32 -13.27
CA LEU A 187 -15.50 -5.01 -12.86
C LEU A 187 -16.08 -4.42 -11.58
N THR A 188 -15.26 -4.03 -10.62
CA THR A 188 -15.73 -3.46 -9.34
C THR A 188 -14.83 -2.32 -8.88
N PHE A 189 -15.44 -1.26 -8.34
CA PHE A 189 -14.74 -0.07 -7.85
C PHE A 189 -15.35 0.33 -6.50
N GLY A 190 -14.57 0.18 -5.44
CA GLY A 190 -15.01 0.34 -4.05
C GLY A 190 -15.25 1.80 -3.65
N SER A 191 -15.97 2.00 -2.55
CA SER A 191 -16.33 3.35 -2.07
C SER A 191 -15.12 4.14 -1.58
N THR A 192 -14.13 3.49 -0.97
CA THR A 192 -12.87 4.13 -0.56
C THR A 192 -12.10 4.68 -1.76
N ALA A 193 -11.94 3.84 -2.79
CA ALA A 193 -11.29 4.23 -4.02
C ALA A 193 -12.05 5.38 -4.70
N TRP A 194 -13.38 5.28 -4.83
CA TRP A 194 -14.17 6.35 -5.42
C TRP A 194 -14.07 7.65 -4.63
N GLY A 195 -14.11 7.57 -3.29
CA GLY A 195 -13.96 8.74 -2.43
C GLY A 195 -12.62 9.43 -2.61
N ALA A 196 -11.54 8.65 -2.78
CA ALA A 196 -10.22 9.18 -3.06
C ALA A 196 -10.18 9.95 -4.39
N ILE A 197 -10.67 9.36 -5.49
CA ILE A 197 -10.73 10.03 -6.80
C ILE A 197 -11.68 11.24 -6.78
N ALA A 198 -12.84 11.12 -6.14
CA ALA A 198 -13.83 12.19 -6.03
C ALA A 198 -13.28 13.41 -5.28
N SER A 199 -12.46 13.20 -4.25
CA SER A 199 -11.81 14.29 -3.52
C SER A 199 -10.92 15.15 -4.44
N MET A 200 -10.28 14.52 -5.44
CA MET A 200 -9.42 15.18 -6.42
C MET A 200 -10.22 15.92 -7.50
N GLY A 201 -11.49 15.57 -7.72
CA GLY A 201 -12.38 16.25 -8.68
C GLY A 201 -12.71 17.71 -8.32
N THR A 202 -12.30 18.16 -7.13
CA THR A 202 -12.35 19.59 -6.74
C THR A 202 -11.20 20.41 -7.31
N THR A 203 -10.09 19.76 -7.65
CA THR A 203 -8.86 20.37 -8.16
C THR A 203 -8.67 20.08 -9.65
N PHE A 204 -8.99 18.86 -10.08
CA PHE A 204 -8.80 18.38 -11.44
C PHE A 204 -10.14 18.20 -12.16
N GLN A 205 -10.16 18.39 -13.49
CA GLN A 205 -11.35 18.14 -14.30
C GLN A 205 -11.44 16.65 -14.64
N ILE A 206 -12.07 15.87 -13.75
CA ILE A 206 -12.14 14.41 -13.87
C ILE A 206 -13.48 13.97 -14.49
N ALA A 207 -13.39 13.17 -15.54
CA ALA A 207 -14.48 12.39 -16.10
C ALA A 207 -14.16 10.89 -16.03
N ALA A 208 -15.17 10.04 -16.08
CA ALA A 208 -15.01 8.58 -16.17
C ALA A 208 -15.96 7.97 -17.21
N CYS A 209 -15.50 6.92 -17.89
CA CYS A 209 -16.29 6.16 -18.86
C CYS A 209 -16.17 4.64 -18.65
N GLY A 210 -17.06 3.86 -19.28
CA GLY A 210 -16.97 2.39 -19.27
C GLY A 210 -17.36 1.71 -17.95
N LEU A 211 -18.01 2.41 -17.01
CA LEU A 211 -18.29 1.86 -15.68
C LEU A 211 -19.19 0.61 -15.75
N SER A 212 -18.77 -0.44 -15.05
CA SER A 212 -19.58 -1.64 -14.77
C SER A 212 -20.84 -1.31 -13.93
N PRO A 213 -21.86 -2.20 -13.90
CA PRO A 213 -23.02 -2.02 -13.02
C PRO A 213 -22.67 -1.86 -11.54
N ASP A 214 -21.71 -2.63 -11.03
CA ASP A 214 -21.25 -2.56 -9.64
C ASP A 214 -20.51 -1.25 -9.33
N ALA A 215 -19.65 -0.81 -10.25
CA ALA A 215 -18.95 0.48 -10.11
C ALA A 215 -19.94 1.65 -10.12
N LYS A 216 -20.93 1.63 -11.03
CA LYS A 216 -22.02 2.62 -11.07
C LYS A 216 -22.84 2.63 -9.79
N SER A 217 -23.24 1.45 -9.31
CA SER A 217 -24.03 1.30 -8.08
C SER A 217 -23.32 1.97 -6.89
N THR A 218 -22.03 1.70 -6.72
CA THR A 218 -21.22 2.30 -5.65
C THR A 218 -21.11 3.82 -5.81
N LEU A 219 -20.78 4.29 -7.01
CA LEU A 219 -20.64 5.72 -7.30
C LEU A 219 -21.89 6.53 -6.94
N TYR A 220 -23.07 6.11 -7.42
CA TYR A 220 -24.32 6.83 -7.18
C TYR A 220 -24.83 6.69 -5.75
N THR A 221 -24.58 5.56 -5.09
CA THR A 221 -24.95 5.36 -3.68
C THR A 221 -24.29 6.42 -2.79
N TRP A 222 -23.03 6.75 -3.10
CA TRP A 222 -22.22 7.71 -2.33
C TRP A 222 -22.16 9.12 -2.94
N LYS A 223 -22.88 9.36 -4.06
CA LYS A 223 -22.98 10.64 -4.76
C LYS A 223 -21.65 11.21 -5.28
N PHE A 224 -20.73 10.34 -5.68
CA PHE A 224 -19.44 10.75 -6.24
C PHE A 224 -19.55 11.33 -7.66
N ASP A 225 -20.70 11.15 -8.32
CA ASP A 225 -21.06 11.83 -9.58
C ASP A 225 -21.15 13.36 -9.47
N SER A 226 -21.16 13.90 -8.25
CA SER A 226 -21.14 15.36 -8.04
C SER A 226 -19.80 16.02 -8.39
N THR A 227 -18.70 15.26 -8.39
CA THR A 227 -17.33 15.74 -8.67
C THR A 227 -16.68 15.03 -9.86
N ILE A 228 -17.33 13.99 -10.40
CA ILE A 228 -16.81 13.19 -11.51
C ILE A 228 -17.88 13.10 -12.59
N ALA A 229 -17.59 13.63 -13.78
CA ALA A 229 -18.52 13.55 -14.91
C ALA A 229 -18.54 12.13 -15.49
N ILE A 230 -19.72 11.55 -15.74
CA ILE A 230 -19.85 10.15 -16.17
C ILE A 230 -20.33 10.06 -17.62
N TYR A 231 -19.62 9.29 -18.41
CA TYR A 231 -19.90 9.01 -19.82
C TYR A 231 -20.08 7.50 -20.03
N PRO A 232 -20.88 7.07 -21.03
CA PRO A 232 -21.05 5.64 -21.30
C PRO A 232 -19.75 4.99 -21.81
N ASP A 233 -19.03 5.67 -22.70
CA ASP A 233 -17.82 5.19 -23.37
C ASP A 233 -16.92 6.38 -23.79
N GLU A 234 -15.69 6.06 -24.20
CA GLU A 234 -14.67 7.03 -24.62
C GLU A 234 -15.14 7.85 -25.84
N GLU A 235 -15.79 7.21 -26.82
CA GLU A 235 -16.25 7.87 -28.05
C GLU A 235 -17.31 8.95 -27.73
N THR A 236 -18.24 8.64 -26.83
CA THR A 236 -19.25 9.58 -26.37
C THR A 236 -18.61 10.76 -25.63
N TYR A 237 -17.59 10.52 -24.82
CA TYR A 237 -16.85 11.60 -24.16
C TYR A 237 -16.29 12.58 -25.19
N PHE A 238 -15.50 12.12 -26.16
CA PHE A 238 -14.84 13.02 -27.13
C PHE A 238 -15.79 13.70 -28.12
N THR A 239 -16.97 13.13 -28.36
CA THR A 239 -17.98 13.72 -29.25
C THR A 239 -18.89 14.74 -28.55
N THR A 240 -18.85 14.82 -27.21
CA THR A 240 -19.68 15.71 -26.40
C THR A 240 -18.89 16.82 -25.68
N GLN A 241 -17.57 16.88 -25.90
CA GLN A 241 -16.70 17.95 -25.36
C GLN A 241 -16.92 19.32 -26.01
#